data_AF-A0A3A6PCK2-F1
#
_entry.id   AF-A0A3A6PCK2-F1
#
_cell.length_a   1.000
_cell.length_b   1.000
_cell.length_c   1.000
_cell.angle_alpha   90.00
_cell.angle_beta   90.00
_cell.angle_gamma   90.00
#
_symmetry.space_group_name_H-M   'P 1'
#
loop_
_entity.id
_entity.type
_entity.pdbx_description
1 polymer ?
#
loop_
_entity_poly.entity_id
_entity_poly.type
_entity_poly.pdbx_seq_one_letter_code
_entity_poly.pdbx_strand_id
1 'polypeptide(L)'
;MGINVVQANSQASSISRYASDLRGIKSSLLQYKSEINSAWQSREMKYVNQALDKLNIELSTICSDLDSLSSDIVAVAREIQQEEEAARRAAEERARLEAEARARQQQSTTGKKSPFGL
;
A
#
# COMPACT_ATOMS: atom_id res chain seq x y z
N MET A 1 -15.39 8.23 -4.07
CA MET A 1 -14.72 7.03 -3.55
C MET A 1 -13.33 7.46 -3.16
N GLY A 2 -12.90 7.19 -1.94
CA GLY A 2 -11.58 7.57 -1.46
C GLY A 2 -10.82 6.34 -0.98
N ILE A 3 -9.52 6.30 -1.21
CA ILE A 3 -8.69 5.21 -0.69
C ILE A 3 -8.70 5.23 0.84
N ASN A 4 -8.89 4.05 1.46
CA ASN A 4 -8.75 3.92 2.91
C ASN A 4 -7.28 3.61 3.25
N VAL A 5 -6.49 4.66 3.46
CA VAL A 5 -5.06 4.56 3.79
C VAL A 5 -4.82 3.79 5.09
N VAL A 6 -5.73 3.89 6.06
CA VAL A 6 -5.64 3.13 7.32
C VAL A 6 -5.76 1.63 7.06
N GLN A 7 -6.70 1.23 6.21
CA GLN A 7 -6.86 -0.17 5.81
C GLN A 7 -5.64 -0.67 5.02
N ALA A 8 -5.11 0.12 4.09
CA ALA A 8 -3.90 -0.23 3.34
C ALA A 8 -2.69 -0.42 4.25
N ASN A 9 -2.48 0.48 5.22
CA ASN A 9 -1.42 0.35 6.22
C ASN A 9 -1.60 -0.90 7.10
N SER A 10 -2.84 -1.25 7.46
CA SER A 10 -3.12 -2.47 8.22
C SER A 10 -2.79 -3.73 7.42
N GLN A 11 -3.09 -3.74 6.12
CA GLN A 11 -2.74 -4.85 5.23
C GLN A 11 -1.22 -4.99 5.08
N ALA A 12 -0.51 -3.88 4.80
CA ALA A 12 0.95 -3.86 4.74
C ALA A 12 1.60 -4.37 6.04
N SER A 13 1.09 -3.91 7.20
CA SER A 13 1.56 -4.39 8.51
C SER A 13 1.36 -5.89 8.70
N SER A 14 0.26 -6.45 8.19
CA SER A 14 -0.01 -7.89 8.27
C SER A 14 0.97 -8.68 7.39
N ILE A 15 1.24 -8.18 6.18
CA ILE A 15 2.22 -8.78 5.26
C ILE A 15 3.63 -8.77 5.86
N SER A 16 4.05 -7.67 6.47
CA SER A 16 5.35 -7.57 7.15
C SER A 16 5.47 -8.53 8.36
N ARG A 17 4.35 -8.80 9.06
CA ARG A 17 4.32 -9.83 10.10
C ARG A 17 4.54 -11.23 9.51
N TYR A 18 3.88 -11.57 8.40
CA TYR A 18 4.12 -12.85 7.74
C TYR A 18 5.57 -13.03 7.28
N ALA A 19 6.21 -11.97 6.76
CA ALA A 19 7.64 -11.99 6.44
C ALA A 19 8.49 -12.28 7.70
N SER A 20 8.12 -11.70 8.84
CA SER A 20 8.81 -11.93 10.11
C SER A 20 8.63 -13.36 10.63
N ASP A 21 7.42 -13.92 10.53
CA ASP A 21 7.15 -15.30 10.90
C ASP A 21 7.95 -16.29 10.03
N LEU A 22 8.03 -16.03 8.71
CA LEU A 22 8.84 -16.83 7.79
C LEU A 22 10.34 -16.76 8.10
N ARG A 23 10.87 -15.60 8.52
CA ARG A 23 12.25 -15.50 9.01
C ARG A 23 12.46 -16.34 10.29
N GLY A 24 11.47 -16.39 11.18
CA GLY A 24 11.49 -17.26 12.34
C GLY A 24 11.57 -18.74 11.95
N ILE A 25 10.70 -19.19 11.05
CA ILE A 25 10.68 -20.56 10.51
C ILE A 25 12.03 -20.90 9.85
N LYS A 26 12.58 -19.98 9.05
CA LYS A 26 13.89 -20.12 8.41
C LYS A 26 15.00 -20.35 9.44
N SER A 27 15.05 -19.57 10.51
CA SER A 27 16.03 -19.76 11.58
C SER A 27 15.89 -21.12 12.26
N SER A 28 14.65 -21.56 12.56
CA SER A 28 14.40 -22.90 13.12
C SER A 28 14.83 -24.00 12.15
N LEU A 29 14.59 -23.85 10.84
CA LEU A 29 15.02 -24.81 9.83
C LEU A 29 16.54 -24.98 9.79
N LEU A 30 17.29 -23.87 9.87
CA LEU A 30 18.75 -23.90 9.92
C LEU A 30 19.28 -24.53 11.21
N GLN A 31 18.60 -24.30 12.33
CA GLN A 31 18.92 -24.97 13.58
C GLN A 31 18.72 -26.49 13.47
N TYR A 32 17.56 -26.94 12.98
CA TYR A 32 17.30 -28.36 12.78
C TYR A 32 18.30 -29.00 11.81
N LYS A 33 18.69 -28.29 10.74
CA LYS A 33 19.76 -28.74 9.83
C LYS A 33 21.05 -29.01 10.61
N SER A 34 21.45 -28.10 11.50
CA SER A 34 22.66 -28.25 12.30
C SER A 34 22.56 -29.44 13.26
N GLU A 35 21.43 -29.58 13.96
CA GLU A 35 21.18 -30.66 14.91
C GLU A 35 21.24 -32.04 14.22
N ILE A 36 20.55 -32.19 13.08
CA ILE A 36 20.54 -33.47 12.34
C ILE A 36 21.96 -33.81 11.85
N ASN A 37 22.70 -32.85 11.30
CA ASN A 37 24.07 -33.11 10.83
C ASN A 37 25.05 -33.45 11.95
N SER A 38 24.76 -33.03 13.19
CA SER A 38 25.56 -33.41 14.36
C SER A 38 25.29 -34.84 14.81
N ALA A 39 24.06 -35.32 14.67
CA ALA A 39 23.63 -36.64 15.12
C ALA A 39 23.76 -37.73 14.04
N TRP A 40 23.64 -37.36 12.76
CA TRP A 40 23.58 -38.30 11.65
C TRP A 40 24.46 -37.85 10.47
N GLN A 41 25.56 -38.58 10.25
CA GLN A 41 26.50 -38.34 9.16
C GLN A 41 26.46 -39.51 8.18
N SER A 42 25.47 -39.50 7.28
CA SER A 42 25.37 -40.47 6.18
C SER A 42 25.43 -39.84 4.81
N ARG A 43 25.55 -40.67 3.77
CA ARG A 43 25.62 -40.19 2.38
C ARG A 43 24.27 -39.62 1.91
N GLU A 44 23.18 -40.17 2.40
CA GLU A 44 21.80 -39.74 2.11
C GLU A 44 21.53 -38.33 2.65
N MET A 45 22.17 -37.95 3.76
CA MET A 45 22.06 -36.60 4.34
C MET A 45 22.49 -35.49 3.38
N LYS A 46 23.29 -35.80 2.35
CA LYS A 46 23.60 -34.84 1.27
C LYS A 46 22.32 -34.35 0.57
N TYR A 47 21.38 -35.23 0.28
CA TYR A 47 20.15 -34.86 -0.42
C TYR A 47 19.20 -34.08 0.48
N VAL A 48 19.11 -34.46 1.75
CA VAL A 48 18.35 -33.71 2.77
C VAL A 48 18.90 -32.30 2.92
N ASN A 49 20.22 -32.16 3.06
CA ASN A 49 20.88 -30.86 3.16
C ASN A 49 20.63 -29.98 1.92
N GLN A 50 20.70 -30.56 0.72
CA GLN A 50 20.38 -29.84 -0.52
C GLN A 50 18.92 -29.36 -0.56
N ALA A 51 17.97 -30.17 -0.09
CA ALA A 51 16.57 -29.76 -0.01
C ALA A 51 16.38 -28.62 1.02
N LEU A 52 17.01 -28.72 2.19
CA LEU A 52 16.97 -27.67 3.22
C LEU A 52 17.59 -26.36 2.73
N ASP A 53 18.68 -26.43 1.97
CA ASP A 53 19.31 -25.25 1.38
C ASP A 53 18.41 -24.57 0.34
N LYS A 54 17.71 -25.35 -0.49
CA LYS A 54 16.73 -24.81 -1.44
C LYS A 54 15.57 -24.12 -0.70
N LEU A 55 15.00 -24.78 0.30
CA LEU A 55 13.92 -24.20 1.12
C LEU A 55 14.37 -22.89 1.80
N ASN A 56 15.62 -22.84 2.29
CA ASN A 56 16.18 -21.65 2.90
C ASN A 56 16.30 -20.47 1.92
N ILE A 57 16.67 -20.76 0.66
CA ILE A 57 16.70 -19.76 -0.42
C ILE A 57 15.28 -19.29 -0.75
N GLU A 58 14.35 -20.21 -0.98
CA GLU A 58 12.96 -19.88 -1.30
C GLU A 58 12.29 -19.04 -0.21
N LEU A 59 12.47 -19.41 1.07
CA LEU A 59 11.98 -18.61 2.20
C LEU A 59 12.58 -17.20 2.21
N SER A 60 13.86 -17.05 1.84
CA SER A 60 14.51 -15.74 1.77
C SER A 60 13.92 -14.87 0.67
N THR A 61 13.67 -15.45 -0.51
CA THR A 61 13.01 -14.77 -1.62
C THR A 61 11.60 -14.33 -1.23
N ILE A 62 10.79 -15.24 -0.68
CA ILE A 62 9.42 -14.91 -0.24
C ILE A 62 9.41 -13.80 0.81
N CYS A 63 10.33 -13.82 1.79
CA CYS A 63 10.43 -12.74 2.78
C CYS A 63 10.69 -11.39 2.10
N SER A 64 11.59 -11.36 1.13
CA SER A 64 11.97 -10.14 0.40
C SER A 64 10.80 -9.62 -0.45
N ASP A 65 10.07 -10.52 -1.10
CA ASP A 65 8.90 -10.20 -1.91
C ASP A 65 7.77 -9.63 -1.03
N LEU A 66 7.54 -10.20 0.15
CA LEU A 66 6.54 -9.70 1.10
C LEU A 66 6.91 -8.32 1.66
N ASP A 67 8.19 -8.08 1.97
CA ASP A 67 8.66 -6.76 2.40
C ASP A 67 8.46 -5.71 1.30
N SER A 68 8.81 -6.05 0.05
CA SER A 68 8.60 -5.17 -1.12
C SER A 68 7.11 -4.88 -1.30
N LEU A 69 6.26 -5.90 -1.30
CA LEU A 69 4.82 -5.76 -1.47
C LEU A 69 4.22 -4.89 -0.36
N SER A 70 4.65 -5.06 0.89
CA SER A 70 4.22 -4.22 2.01
C SER A 70 4.58 -2.75 1.77
N SER A 71 5.80 -2.48 1.30
CA SER A 71 6.24 -1.11 0.97
C SER A 71 5.42 -0.51 -0.18
N ASP A 72 5.19 -1.29 -1.23
CA ASP A 72 4.47 -0.86 -2.43
C ASP A 72 3.01 -0.51 -2.11
N ILE A 73 2.33 -1.31 -1.28
CA ILE A 73 0.97 -1.03 -0.83
C ILE A 73 0.88 0.34 -0.14
N VAL A 74 1.84 0.64 0.75
CA VAL A 74 1.86 1.93 1.47
C VAL A 74 2.14 3.08 0.51
N ALA A 75 3.06 2.90 -0.44
CA ALA A 75 3.40 3.90 -1.43
C ALA A 75 2.20 4.25 -2.32
N VAL A 76 1.58 3.23 -2.92
CA VAL A 76 0.42 3.40 -3.82
C VAL A 76 -0.78 4.00 -3.07
N ALA A 77 -1.03 3.57 -1.83
CA ALA A 77 -2.12 4.14 -1.03
C ALA A 77 -1.94 5.65 -0.77
N ARG A 78 -0.70 6.09 -0.55
CA ARG A 78 -0.38 7.52 -0.38
C ARG A 78 -0.48 8.29 -1.69
N GLU A 79 -0.03 7.71 -2.79
CA GLU A 79 -0.12 8.30 -4.12
C GLU A 79 -1.59 8.58 -4.50
N ILE A 80 -2.46 7.57 -4.34
CA ILE A 80 -3.90 7.71 -4.60
C ILE A 80 -4.51 8.80 -3.70
N GLN A 81 -4.16 8.82 -2.40
CA GLN A 81 -4.67 9.85 -1.49
C GLN A 81 -4.31 11.27 -1.96
N GLN A 82 -3.06 11.48 -2.40
CA GLN A 82 -2.59 12.77 -2.88
C GLN A 82 -3.31 13.19 -4.17
N GLU A 83 -3.50 12.24 -5.09
CA GLU A 83 -4.23 12.48 -6.34
C GLU A 83 -5.69 12.87 -6.05
N GLU A 84 -6.37 12.14 -5.17
CA GLU A 84 -7.74 12.42 -4.74
C GLU A 84 -7.87 13.80 -4.07
N GLU A 85 -6.94 14.17 -3.19
CA GLU A 85 -6.92 15.47 -2.54
C GLU A 85 -6.64 16.62 -3.51
N ALA A 86 -5.81 16.42 -4.53
CA ALA A 86 -5.56 17.39 -5.59
C ALA A 86 -6.81 17.57 -6.47
N ALA A 87 -7.45 16.48 -6.87
CA ALA A 87 -8.68 16.50 -7.66
C ALA A 87 -9.83 17.18 -6.91
N ARG A 88 -9.98 16.91 -5.60
CA ARG A 88 -10.99 17.55 -4.75
C ARG A 88 -10.79 19.06 -4.68
N ARG A 89 -9.57 19.53 -4.43
CA ARG A 89 -9.25 20.97 -4.39
C ARG A 89 -9.54 21.67 -5.71
N ALA A 90 -9.17 21.06 -6.83
CA ALA A 90 -9.45 21.62 -8.16
C ALA A 90 -10.95 21.70 -8.45
N ALA A 91 -11.74 20.70 -8.01
CA ALA A 91 -13.20 20.72 -8.16
C ALA A 91 -13.86 21.80 -7.31
N GLU A 92 -13.43 21.97 -6.05
CA GLU A 92 -13.92 23.01 -5.14
C GLU A 92 -13.62 24.42 -5.68
N GLU A 93 -12.42 24.64 -6.22
CA GLU A 93 -12.03 25.92 -6.82
C GLU A 93 -12.90 26.25 -8.05
N ARG A 94 -13.10 25.28 -8.96
CA ARG A 94 -13.97 25.44 -10.13
C ARG A 94 -15.41 25.75 -9.72
N ALA A 95 -15.95 25.02 -8.75
CA ALA A 95 -17.30 25.25 -8.24
C ALA A 95 -17.45 26.67 -7.64
N ARG A 96 -16.43 27.15 -6.92
CA ARG A 96 -16.42 28.50 -6.35
C ARG A 96 -16.40 29.59 -7.43
N LEU A 97 -15.55 29.44 -8.44
CA LEU A 97 -15.47 30.37 -9.58
C LEU A 97 -16.77 30.41 -10.38
N GLU A 98 -17.39 29.25 -10.62
CA GLU A 98 -18.69 29.18 -11.30
C GLU A 98 -19.80 29.82 -10.47
N ALA A 99 -19.84 29.57 -9.16
CA ALA A 99 -20.84 30.18 -8.28
C ALA A 99 -20.72 31.71 -8.25
N GLU A 100 -19.50 32.24 -8.19
CA GLU A 100 -19.26 33.68 -8.23
C GLU A 100 -19.65 34.29 -9.59
N ALA A 101 -19.31 33.63 -10.69
CA ALA A 101 -19.71 34.06 -12.03
C ALA A 101 -21.24 34.10 -12.19
N ARG A 102 -21.95 33.06 -11.72
CA ARG A 102 -23.42 33.00 -11.73
C ARG A 102 -24.03 34.10 -10.86
N ALA A 103 -23.49 34.36 -9.67
CA ALA A 103 -23.95 35.44 -8.80
C ALA A 103 -23.81 36.83 -9.45
N ARG A 104 -22.67 37.10 -10.10
CA ARG A 104 -22.44 38.37 -10.84
C ARG A 104 -23.40 38.54 -12.03
N GLN A 105 -23.73 37.45 -12.74
CA GLN A 105 -24.71 37.48 -13.84
C GLN A 105 -26.14 37.76 -13.34
N GLN A 106 -26.51 37.24 -12.16
CA GLN A 106 -27.84 37.51 -11.58
C GLN A 106 -27.97 38.95 -11.06
N GLN A 107 -26.92 39.52 -10.50
CA GLN A 107 -26.92 40.93 -10.04
C GLN A 107 -27.01 41.92 -11.21
N SER A 108 -26.29 41.66 -12.31
CA SER A 108 -26.32 42.52 -13.51
C SER A 108 -27.63 42.47 -14.30
N THR A 109 -28.38 41.37 -14.21
CA THR A 109 -29.71 41.22 -14.84
C THR A 109 -30.84 41.82 -13.99
N THR A 110 -30.71 41.84 -12.66
CA THR A 110 -31.70 42.42 -11.74
C THR A 110 -31.59 43.96 -11.69
N GLY A 111 -30.39 44.52 -11.80
CA GLY A 111 -30.16 45.98 -11.83
C GLY A 111 -30.64 46.71 -13.09
N LYS A 112 -30.93 46.00 -14.20
CA LYS A 112 -31.43 46.59 -15.45
C LYS A 112 -32.96 46.67 -15.56
N LYS A 113 -33.74 46.12 -14.62
CA LYS A 113 -35.22 46.08 -14.66
C LYS A 113 -35.94 47.16 -13.84
N SER A 114 -35.30 48.27 -13.51
CA SER A 114 -36.00 49.49 -13.04
C SER A 114 -35.30 50.71 -13.62
N PRO A 115 -35.86 51.27 -14.70
CA PRO A 115 -36.66 52.49 -14.55
C PRO A 115 -37.93 52.47 -15.41
N PHE A 116 -38.92 53.29 -15.04
CA PHE A 116 -40.26 53.47 -15.64
C PHE A 116 -41.39 52.59 -15.10
N GLY A 117 -41.79 52.90 -13.87
CA GLY A 117 -43.19 52.86 -13.47
C GLY A 117 -43.68 54.29 -13.23
N LEU A 118 -44.32 54.87 -14.24
CA LEU A 118 -45.29 55.98 -14.20
C LEU A 118 -46.24 55.77 -15.37
#